data_AF-A0A9P3CX58-F1
#
_entry.id   AF-A0A9P3CX58-F1
#
_cell.length_a   1.000
_cell.length_b   1.000
_cell.length_c   1.000
_cell.angle_alpha   90.00
_cell.angle_beta   90.00
_cell.angle_gamma   90.00
#
_symmetry.space_group_name_H-M   'P 1'
#
loop_
_entity.id
_entity.type
_entity.pdbx_description
1 polymer ?
#
loop_
_entity_poly.entity_id
_entity_poly.type
_entity_poly.pdbx_seq_one_letter_code
_entity_poly.pdbx_strand_id
1 'polypeptide(L)'
;MASTGDSLPPTVEAASAGVAATPSRPVAAGLRFHPTAPLRPLKDEVLELLLPWCGRKDKPPFTLGQMIVMVLVIADLEPRSVERIHIMILQQFEYYGEEALIEFVTQLNVERSIEYDYASDDNVRMYSVIGDIYRIVQHFDLPLTRISADQDHPDVTKDKFTISNAAARCFLRELLEPPRQGTFDFMGLPPELREKIYKMVMVYPKPGFTRARHVIFRNPDVEFLDKTMLRPRDDVDVPTFQASAETLANYTPVEKLAKTLGMLRVSKQVHHEALPVFYGQNGFRFGTLYYFLDALQLMSHETIQQVRDVRVVVQYVDLSRDICPTPVKLSYLSPVNLVLIVPRDNPSSEQIFTSESKEMDFADGRKLRCLIDLAQRARHVEVKGDGVFGDWLRKELEMSQIAGKVIGEQGKSTMPDADPYLLAES
;
A
#
# COMPACT_ATOMS: atom_id res chain seq x y z
N MET A 1 -37.46 52.85 -12.86
CA MET A 1 -38.13 53.93 -12.10
C MET A 1 -37.67 53.82 -10.66
N ALA A 2 -37.34 54.96 -10.08
CA ALA A 2 -36.52 55.14 -8.90
C ALA A 2 -37.11 54.57 -7.60
N SER A 3 -36.24 54.09 -6.72
CA SER A 3 -36.37 54.34 -5.27
C SER A 3 -35.00 54.21 -4.61
N THR A 4 -34.43 55.37 -4.29
CA THR A 4 -33.26 55.59 -3.45
C THR A 4 -33.64 55.39 -1.99
N GLY A 5 -32.92 54.53 -1.28
CA GLY A 5 -33.01 54.35 0.16
C GLY A 5 -31.63 54.43 0.79
N ASP A 6 -31.29 55.62 1.29
CA ASP A 6 -30.12 55.86 2.14
C ASP A 6 -30.22 55.02 3.42
N SER A 7 -29.19 54.22 3.68
CA SER A 7 -29.01 53.55 4.98
C SER A 7 -27.59 53.82 5.49
N LEU A 8 -27.56 54.47 6.65
CA LEU A 8 -26.39 54.82 7.45
C LEU A 8 -25.55 53.58 7.82
N PRO A 9 -24.23 53.73 8.02
CA PRO A 9 -23.39 52.64 8.49
C PRO A 9 -23.66 52.34 9.97
N PRO A 10 -23.63 51.07 10.40
CA PRO A 10 -23.73 50.73 11.81
C PRO A 10 -22.41 51.02 12.52
N THR A 11 -22.53 51.74 13.63
CA THR A 11 -21.49 51.94 14.65
C THR A 11 -21.06 50.57 15.20
N VAL A 12 -19.80 50.20 14.97
CA VAL A 12 -19.20 48.98 15.52
C VAL A 12 -18.78 49.30 16.96
N GLU A 13 -19.61 48.90 17.93
CA GLU A 13 -19.21 48.84 19.33
C GLU A 13 -18.17 47.72 19.50
N ALA A 14 -16.99 48.11 19.97
CA ALA A 14 -15.93 47.21 20.39
C ALA A 14 -16.35 46.45 21.66
N ALA A 15 -17.01 45.31 21.48
CA ALA A 15 -17.25 44.36 22.55
C ALA A 15 -15.93 43.69 22.94
N SER A 16 -15.37 44.15 24.07
CA SER A 16 -14.29 43.52 24.80
C SER A 16 -14.65 42.07 25.11
N ALA A 17 -14.12 41.13 24.32
CA ALA A 17 -14.23 39.70 24.56
C ALA A 17 -13.52 39.35 25.88
N GLY A 18 -14.30 39.22 26.95
CA GLY A 18 -13.84 38.61 28.19
C GLY A 18 -13.31 37.22 27.91
N VAL A 19 -12.04 37.00 28.21
CA VAL A 19 -11.38 35.71 28.23
C VAL A 19 -12.12 34.84 29.24
N ALA A 20 -13.11 34.09 28.76
CA ALA A 20 -13.79 33.08 29.56
C ALA A 20 -12.77 32.01 29.91
N ALA A 21 -12.34 32.00 31.17
CA ALA A 21 -11.48 30.98 31.75
C ALA A 21 -12.06 29.61 31.41
N THR A 22 -11.36 28.87 30.57
CA THR A 22 -11.73 27.51 30.19
C THR A 22 -11.73 26.68 31.48
N PRO A 23 -12.84 26.06 31.87
CA PRO A 23 -12.89 25.27 33.09
C PRO A 23 -11.82 24.18 32.99
N SER A 24 -10.88 24.19 33.92
CA SER A 24 -9.85 23.18 34.07
C SER A 24 -10.56 21.83 34.26
N ARG A 25 -10.57 21.03 33.20
CA ARG A 25 -11.13 19.68 33.21
C ARG A 25 -10.46 18.94 34.37
N PRO A 26 -11.21 18.44 35.37
CA PRO A 26 -10.64 17.77 36.52
C PRO A 26 -9.77 16.64 36.01
N VAL A 27 -8.46 16.76 36.24
CA VAL A 27 -7.45 15.75 35.92
C VAL A 27 -7.97 14.46 36.54
N ALA A 28 -8.29 13.48 35.70
CA ALA A 28 -8.93 12.23 36.08
C ALA A 28 -8.19 11.64 37.28
N ALA A 29 -8.82 11.74 38.44
CA ALA A 29 -8.27 11.21 39.69
C ALA A 29 -8.15 9.69 39.55
N GLY A 30 -6.91 9.23 39.32
CA GLY A 30 -6.47 7.87 39.53
C GLY A 30 -7.20 6.81 38.71
N LEU A 31 -6.83 6.64 37.43
CA LEU A 31 -6.98 5.34 36.78
C LEU A 31 -6.17 4.32 37.59
N ARG A 32 -6.85 3.55 38.44
CA ARG A 32 -6.23 2.48 39.20
C ARG A 32 -5.76 1.43 38.21
N PHE A 33 -4.45 1.26 38.11
CA PHE A 33 -3.88 0.16 37.34
C PHE A 33 -4.32 -1.16 37.99
N HIS A 34 -5.19 -1.89 37.30
CA HIS A 34 -5.53 -3.26 37.66
C HIS A 34 -4.59 -4.19 36.89
N PRO A 35 -3.67 -4.90 37.56
CA PRO A 35 -2.80 -5.85 36.90
C PRO A 35 -3.64 -6.87 36.11
N THR A 36 -3.28 -7.09 34.85
CA THR A 36 -3.90 -8.14 34.05
C THR A 36 -3.60 -9.49 34.70
N ALA A 37 -4.62 -10.34 34.83
CA ALA A 37 -4.44 -11.70 35.32
C ALA A 37 -3.37 -12.43 34.48
N PRO A 38 -2.59 -13.37 35.07
CA PRO A 38 -1.62 -14.13 34.32
C PRO A 38 -2.31 -14.84 33.16
N LEU A 39 -1.74 -14.71 31.97
CA LEU A 39 -2.31 -15.26 30.75
C LEU A 39 -2.23 -16.80 30.80
N ARG A 40 -3.34 -17.46 30.47
CA ARG A 40 -3.39 -18.92 30.32
C ARG A 40 -2.56 -19.37 29.10
N PRO A 41 -2.25 -20.67 28.94
CA PRO A 41 -1.69 -21.16 27.69
C PRO A 41 -2.69 -20.95 26.54
N LEU A 42 -2.25 -20.28 25.47
CA LEU A 42 -3.12 -19.94 24.33
C LEU A 42 -3.79 -21.16 23.70
N LYS A 43 -3.09 -22.30 23.66
CA LYS A 43 -3.62 -23.56 23.13
C LYS A 43 -4.84 -24.04 23.91
N ASP A 44 -4.82 -23.93 25.23
CA ASP A 44 -5.93 -24.34 26.09
C ASP A 44 -7.15 -23.45 25.87
N GLU A 45 -6.95 -22.14 25.77
CA GLU A 45 -8.02 -21.17 25.48
C GLU A 45 -8.67 -21.42 24.11
N VAL A 46 -7.86 -21.71 23.08
CA VAL A 46 -8.36 -22.05 21.75
C VAL A 46 -9.09 -23.38 21.73
N LEU A 47 -8.61 -24.40 22.45
CA LEU A 47 -9.31 -25.68 22.55
C LEU A 47 -10.67 -25.54 23.23
N GLU A 48 -10.77 -24.74 24.30
CA GLU A 48 -12.05 -24.42 24.96
C GLU A 48 -13.03 -23.74 24.01
N LEU A 49 -12.54 -22.82 23.18
CA LEU A 49 -13.35 -22.12 22.18
C LEU A 49 -13.87 -23.06 21.08
N LEU A 50 -13.09 -24.07 20.71
CA LEU A 50 -13.43 -25.03 19.64
C LEU A 50 -14.29 -26.18 20.11
N LEU A 51 -14.24 -26.54 21.40
CA LEU A 51 -14.92 -27.70 21.97
C LEU A 51 -16.43 -27.78 21.63
N PRO A 52 -17.20 -26.67 21.66
CA PRO A 52 -18.62 -26.71 21.28
C PRO A 52 -18.89 -27.03 19.81
N TRP A 53 -17.90 -26.88 18.94
CA TRP A 53 -18.01 -27.04 17.48
C TRP A 53 -17.40 -28.36 16.98
N CYS A 54 -16.66 -29.06 17.84
CA CYS A 54 -16.12 -30.37 17.54
C CYS A 54 -17.27 -31.39 17.38
N GLY A 55 -17.36 -32.03 16.23
CA GLY A 55 -18.41 -33.02 15.94
C GLY A 55 -19.81 -32.44 15.67
N ARG A 56 -19.89 -31.12 15.40
CA ARG A 56 -21.12 -30.48 14.96
C ARG A 56 -21.12 -30.30 13.45
N LYS A 57 -22.29 -30.58 12.86
CA LYS A 57 -22.59 -30.34 11.45
C LYS A 57 -22.96 -28.89 11.14
N ASP A 58 -23.17 -28.05 12.16
CA ASP A 58 -23.47 -26.63 11.95
C ASP A 58 -22.21 -25.87 11.54
N LYS A 59 -22.38 -24.88 10.65
CA LYS A 59 -21.28 -23.99 10.24
C LYS A 59 -20.73 -23.23 11.46
N PRO A 60 -19.41 -23.31 11.73
CA PRO A 60 -18.83 -22.59 12.87
C PRO A 60 -18.88 -21.06 12.65
N PRO A 61 -19.03 -20.26 13.71
CA PRO A 61 -19.18 -18.81 13.63
C PRO A 61 -17.81 -18.10 13.51
N PHE A 62 -16.85 -18.75 12.84
CA PHE A 62 -15.49 -18.25 12.69
C PHE A 62 -15.23 -17.87 11.24
N THR A 63 -14.51 -16.78 11.04
CA THR A 63 -13.96 -16.45 9.72
C THR A 63 -12.86 -17.45 9.35
N LEU A 64 -12.56 -17.58 8.06
CA LEU A 64 -11.50 -18.46 7.59
C LEU A 64 -10.12 -18.08 8.18
N GLY A 65 -9.82 -16.79 8.29
CA GLY A 65 -8.59 -16.32 8.94
C GLY A 65 -8.49 -16.75 10.41
N GLN A 66 -9.60 -16.67 11.16
CA GLN A 66 -9.65 -17.15 12.55
C GLN A 66 -9.42 -18.66 12.63
N MET A 67 -10.06 -19.46 11.75
CA MET A 67 -9.85 -20.91 11.72
C MET A 67 -8.40 -21.29 11.39
N ILE A 68 -7.77 -20.61 10.43
CA ILE A 68 -6.34 -20.82 10.10
C ILE A 68 -5.46 -20.58 11.33
N VAL A 69 -5.66 -19.46 12.03
CA VAL A 69 -4.87 -19.14 13.23
C VAL A 69 -5.12 -20.16 14.35
N MET A 70 -6.37 -20.57 14.57
CA MET A 70 -6.71 -21.58 15.58
C MET A 70 -6.03 -22.93 15.31
N VAL A 71 -6.06 -23.44 14.08
CA VAL A 71 -5.42 -24.73 13.77
C VAL A 71 -3.90 -24.66 13.89
N LEU A 72 -3.27 -23.51 13.56
CA LEU A 72 -1.84 -23.30 13.79
C LEU A 72 -1.51 -23.29 15.29
N VAL A 73 -2.36 -22.69 16.13
CA VAL A 73 -2.19 -22.72 17.60
C VAL A 73 -2.30 -24.16 18.14
N ILE A 74 -3.27 -24.95 17.69
CA ILE A 74 -3.43 -26.35 18.10
C ILE A 74 -2.23 -27.19 17.65
N ALA A 75 -1.66 -26.88 16.48
CA ALA A 75 -0.46 -27.50 15.94
C ALA A 75 0.84 -27.02 16.59
N ASP A 76 0.78 -26.46 17.80
CA ASP A 76 1.93 -25.95 18.56
C ASP A 76 2.75 -24.90 17.81
N LEU A 77 2.08 -24.12 16.94
CA LEU A 77 2.67 -23.08 16.10
C LEU A 77 3.73 -23.61 15.13
N GLU A 78 3.80 -24.92 14.88
CA GLU A 78 4.71 -25.49 13.90
C GLU A 78 4.37 -24.99 12.48
N PRO A 79 5.37 -24.68 11.64
CA PRO A 79 5.11 -24.29 10.26
C PRO A 79 4.39 -25.38 9.46
N ARG A 80 3.26 -25.04 8.83
CA ARG A 80 2.43 -25.95 8.02
C ARG A 80 2.21 -25.43 6.61
N SER A 81 2.14 -26.32 5.63
CA SER A 81 1.70 -25.93 4.27
C SER A 81 0.21 -25.58 4.26
N VAL A 82 -0.24 -24.88 3.22
CA VAL A 82 -1.67 -24.51 3.07
C VAL A 82 -2.54 -25.76 3.00
N GLU A 83 -2.09 -26.82 2.33
CA GLU A 83 -2.78 -28.10 2.24
C GLU A 83 -2.93 -28.74 3.62
N ARG A 84 -1.88 -28.68 4.44
CA ARG A 84 -1.95 -29.23 5.79
C ARG A 84 -2.87 -28.41 6.69
N ILE A 85 -2.85 -27.08 6.57
CA ILE A 85 -3.79 -26.19 7.27
C ILE A 85 -5.23 -26.52 6.83
N HIS A 86 -5.47 -26.68 5.53
CA HIS A 86 -6.77 -27.05 4.97
C HIS A 86 -7.27 -28.37 5.58
N ILE A 87 -6.44 -29.44 5.53
CA ILE A 87 -6.78 -30.74 6.12
C ILE A 87 -7.10 -30.61 7.61
N MET A 88 -6.34 -29.81 8.35
CA MET A 88 -6.60 -29.61 9.79
C MET A 88 -7.93 -28.89 10.04
N ILE A 89 -8.34 -27.95 9.19
CA ILE A 89 -9.65 -27.31 9.29
C ILE A 89 -10.76 -28.34 9.01
N LEU A 90 -10.64 -29.14 7.95
CA LEU A 90 -11.61 -30.21 7.63
C LEU A 90 -11.73 -31.25 8.76
N GLN A 91 -10.62 -31.57 9.42
CA GLN A 91 -10.59 -32.51 10.55
C GLN A 91 -11.17 -31.92 11.82
N GLN A 92 -10.98 -30.62 12.06
CA GLN A 92 -11.42 -29.94 13.28
C GLN A 92 -12.90 -29.55 13.24
N PHE A 93 -13.43 -29.24 12.05
CA PHE A 93 -14.79 -28.74 11.86
C PHE A 93 -15.57 -29.67 10.91
N GLU A 94 -16.39 -30.55 11.49
CA GLU A 94 -17.13 -31.59 10.75
C GLU A 94 -17.99 -31.02 9.62
N TYR A 95 -18.61 -29.84 9.81
CA TYR A 95 -19.32 -29.11 8.74
C TYR A 95 -18.51 -29.02 7.44
N TYR A 96 -17.25 -28.55 7.50
CA TYR A 96 -16.43 -28.43 6.30
C TYR A 96 -15.95 -29.78 5.77
N GLY A 97 -15.78 -30.78 6.65
CA GLY A 97 -15.49 -32.15 6.25
C GLY A 97 -16.63 -32.79 5.45
N GLU A 98 -17.88 -32.53 5.84
CA GLU A 98 -19.07 -32.98 5.12
C GLU A 98 -19.22 -32.28 3.76
N GLU A 99 -19.04 -30.96 3.71
CA GLU A 99 -19.01 -30.19 2.45
C GLU A 99 -17.91 -30.72 1.51
N ALA A 100 -16.73 -31.07 2.03
CA ALA A 100 -15.65 -31.65 1.23
C ALA A 100 -16.03 -32.99 0.62
N LEU A 101 -16.72 -33.84 1.39
CA LEU A 101 -17.17 -35.14 0.91
C LEU A 101 -18.24 -34.99 -0.17
N ILE A 102 -19.17 -34.05 -0.02
CA ILE A 102 -20.21 -33.75 -1.02
C ILE A 102 -19.57 -33.28 -2.32
N GLU A 103 -18.62 -32.35 -2.25
CA GLU A 103 -17.92 -31.84 -3.43
C GLU A 103 -17.13 -32.95 -4.14
N PHE A 104 -16.42 -33.79 -3.37
CA PHE A 104 -15.69 -34.93 -3.92
C PHE A 104 -16.60 -35.91 -4.67
N VAL A 105 -17.75 -36.27 -4.08
CA VAL A 105 -18.72 -37.17 -4.72
C VAL A 105 -19.30 -36.53 -5.98
N THR A 106 -19.56 -35.22 -5.94
CA THR A 106 -20.02 -34.46 -7.10
C THR A 106 -18.99 -34.49 -8.23
N GLN A 107 -17.73 -34.22 -7.92
CA GLN A 107 -16.62 -34.30 -8.88
C GLN A 107 -16.50 -35.70 -9.50
N LEU A 108 -16.54 -36.77 -8.70
CA LEU A 108 -16.50 -38.15 -9.20
C LEU A 108 -17.68 -38.49 -10.14
N ASN A 109 -18.87 -37.93 -9.88
CA ASN A 109 -20.03 -38.12 -10.75
C ASN A 109 -19.89 -37.37 -12.08
N VAL A 110 -19.31 -36.16 -12.05
CA VAL A 110 -19.01 -35.38 -13.26
C VAL A 110 -17.94 -36.10 -14.10
N GLU A 111 -16.87 -36.59 -13.48
CA GLU A 111 -15.81 -37.37 -14.14
C GLU A 111 -16.33 -38.69 -14.75
N ARG A 112 -17.37 -39.29 -14.16
CA ARG A 112 -18.03 -40.48 -14.71
C ARG A 112 -18.96 -40.18 -15.89
N SER A 113 -19.41 -38.94 -16.05
CA SER A 113 -20.24 -38.57 -17.19
C SER A 113 -19.37 -38.52 -18.45
N ILE A 114 -19.83 -39.17 -19.52
CA ILE A 114 -19.08 -39.37 -20.79
C ILE A 114 -18.71 -38.04 -21.48
N GLU A 115 -19.32 -36.92 -21.07
CA GLU A 115 -19.07 -35.58 -21.59
C GLU A 115 -17.91 -34.83 -20.89
N TYR A 116 -17.07 -35.51 -20.11
CA TYR A 116 -15.91 -34.87 -19.49
C TYR A 116 -14.89 -34.45 -20.56
N ASP A 117 -15.00 -33.21 -21.01
CA ASP A 117 -14.03 -32.57 -21.89
C ASP A 117 -12.73 -32.33 -21.12
N TYR A 118 -11.80 -33.27 -21.27
CA TYR A 118 -10.44 -33.20 -20.71
C TYR A 118 -9.69 -31.91 -21.10
N ALA A 119 -10.16 -31.16 -22.11
CA ALA A 119 -9.54 -29.91 -22.54
C ALA A 119 -9.97 -28.69 -21.70
N SER A 120 -10.95 -28.83 -20.79
CA SER A 120 -11.27 -27.81 -19.80
C SER A 120 -10.18 -27.79 -18.72
N ASP A 121 -9.15 -26.97 -18.93
CA ASP A 121 -8.04 -26.70 -18.00
C ASP A 121 -8.51 -26.18 -16.62
N ASP A 122 -9.80 -25.86 -16.48
CA ASP A 122 -10.50 -25.74 -15.20
C ASP A 122 -10.74 -27.11 -14.56
N ASN A 123 -9.65 -27.85 -14.28
CA ASN A 123 -9.70 -28.95 -13.34
C ASN A 123 -10.17 -28.37 -11.99
N VAL A 124 -11.47 -28.50 -11.72
CA VAL A 124 -12.14 -28.14 -10.46
C VAL A 124 -11.51 -28.98 -9.36
N ARG A 125 -10.37 -28.52 -8.83
CA ARG A 125 -9.75 -29.10 -7.66
C ARG A 125 -10.69 -28.83 -6.48
N MET A 126 -10.70 -29.73 -5.49
CA MET A 126 -11.42 -29.62 -4.20
C MET A 126 -11.11 -28.34 -3.36
N TYR A 127 -10.41 -27.37 -3.93
CA TYR A 127 -10.18 -26.05 -3.36
C TYR A 127 -11.46 -25.20 -3.22
N SER A 128 -12.59 -25.63 -3.80
CA SER A 128 -13.90 -24.97 -3.68
C SER A 128 -14.49 -25.03 -2.27
N VAL A 129 -14.22 -26.11 -1.51
CA VAL A 129 -14.90 -26.38 -0.24
C VAL A 129 -14.62 -25.30 0.81
N ILE A 130 -13.35 -24.93 0.95
CA ILE A 130 -12.91 -23.77 1.73
C ILE A 130 -12.35 -22.75 0.74
N GLY A 131 -13.28 -22.22 -0.08
CA GLY A 131 -12.98 -21.20 -1.06
C GLY A 131 -12.16 -20.07 -0.45
N ASP A 132 -11.20 -19.57 -1.22
CA ASP A 132 -10.26 -18.51 -0.86
C ASP A 132 -9.16 -18.85 0.16
N ILE A 133 -8.96 -20.10 0.61
CA ILE A 133 -7.90 -20.39 1.61
C ILE A 133 -6.51 -19.88 1.18
N TYR A 134 -6.13 -20.10 -0.08
CA TYR A 134 -4.88 -19.60 -0.66
C TYR A 134 -4.82 -18.07 -0.68
N ARG A 135 -5.95 -17.39 -0.90
CA ARG A 135 -6.04 -15.93 -0.87
C ARG A 135 -5.97 -15.39 0.56
N ILE A 136 -6.59 -16.08 1.52
CA ILE A 136 -6.65 -15.66 2.92
C ILE A 136 -5.31 -15.83 3.63
N VAL A 137 -4.55 -16.90 3.37
CA VAL A 137 -3.20 -17.05 3.95
C VAL A 137 -2.22 -15.96 3.47
N GLN A 138 -2.52 -15.31 2.34
CA GLN A 138 -1.77 -14.18 1.80
C GLN A 138 -2.29 -12.81 2.27
N HIS A 139 -3.39 -12.77 3.02
CA HIS A 139 -4.04 -11.53 3.43
C HIS A 139 -3.16 -10.75 4.41
N PHE A 140 -3.00 -9.44 4.19
CA PHE A 140 -2.10 -8.59 4.98
C PHE A 140 -2.40 -8.62 6.50
N ASP A 141 -3.67 -8.54 6.85
CA ASP A 141 -4.10 -8.48 8.25
C ASP A 141 -4.01 -9.83 8.98
N LEU A 142 -3.73 -10.92 8.25
CA LEU A 142 -3.49 -12.22 8.87
C LEU A 142 -2.01 -12.28 9.27
N PRO A 143 -1.66 -12.33 10.57
CA PRO A 143 -0.28 -12.12 11.00
C PRO A 143 0.55 -13.42 10.89
N LEU A 144 0.49 -14.07 9.72
CA LEU A 144 1.27 -15.25 9.40
C LEU A 144 2.69 -14.84 9.01
N THR A 145 3.63 -15.69 9.41
CA THR A 145 4.99 -15.71 8.88
C THR A 145 5.05 -16.76 7.79
N ARG A 146 5.30 -16.32 6.56
CA ARG A 146 5.56 -17.17 5.40
C ARG A 146 7.01 -17.62 5.41
N ILE A 147 7.24 -18.92 5.27
CA ILE A 147 8.54 -19.55 5.12
C ILE A 147 8.58 -20.13 3.72
N SER A 148 9.26 -19.43 2.82
CA SER A 148 9.37 -19.83 1.41
C SER A 148 10.21 -21.10 1.29
N ALA A 149 9.71 -22.10 0.56
CA ALA A 149 10.49 -23.29 0.24
C ALA A 149 11.54 -23.02 -0.84
N ASP A 150 11.21 -22.11 -1.75
CA ASP A 150 12.03 -21.67 -2.87
C ASP A 150 12.02 -20.13 -2.91
N GLN A 151 13.19 -19.51 -2.92
CA GLN A 151 13.30 -18.04 -2.99
C GLN A 151 13.17 -17.52 -4.42
N ASP A 152 13.51 -18.34 -5.41
CA ASP A 152 13.54 -17.96 -6.82
C ASP A 152 12.15 -18.11 -7.46
N HIS A 153 11.41 -19.15 -7.04
CA HIS A 153 10.07 -19.46 -7.53
C HIS A 153 9.07 -19.59 -6.38
N PRO A 154 8.64 -18.48 -5.78
CA PRO A 154 7.70 -18.48 -4.67
C PRO A 154 6.36 -19.09 -5.10
N ASP A 155 6.15 -20.33 -4.67
CA ASP A 155 4.94 -21.11 -4.89
C ASP A 155 4.22 -21.28 -3.55
N VAL A 156 3.11 -20.58 -3.41
CA VAL A 156 2.32 -20.50 -2.17
C VAL A 156 1.83 -21.87 -1.72
N THR A 157 1.68 -22.82 -2.64
CA THR A 157 1.30 -24.20 -2.33
C THR A 157 2.42 -24.99 -1.65
N LYS A 158 3.68 -24.60 -1.88
CA LYS A 158 4.86 -25.24 -1.28
C LYS A 158 5.32 -24.55 0.01
N ASP A 159 4.90 -23.31 0.20
CA ASP A 159 5.30 -22.52 1.36
C ASP A 159 4.68 -23.02 2.64
N LYS A 160 5.41 -22.78 3.74
CA LYS A 160 4.92 -23.08 5.08
C LYS A 160 4.57 -21.79 5.80
N PHE A 161 3.51 -21.84 6.59
CA PHE A 161 3.00 -20.73 7.36
C PHE A 161 3.04 -21.07 8.84
N THR A 162 3.48 -20.11 9.64
CA THR A 162 3.46 -20.16 11.11
C THR A 162 2.99 -18.81 11.64
N ILE A 163 2.82 -18.69 12.95
CA ILE A 163 2.42 -17.46 13.64
C ILE A 163 3.03 -17.44 15.04
N SER A 164 3.43 -16.26 15.52
CA SER A 164 3.90 -16.14 16.89
C SER A 164 2.73 -16.21 17.88
N ASN A 165 2.97 -16.71 19.10
CA ASN A 165 1.94 -16.82 20.13
C ASN A 165 1.27 -15.45 20.42
N ALA A 166 2.07 -14.38 20.52
CA ALA A 166 1.57 -13.03 20.76
C ALA A 166 0.69 -12.50 19.60
N ALA A 167 1.08 -12.76 18.36
CA ALA A 167 0.31 -12.36 17.18
C ALA A 167 -1.02 -13.13 17.10
N ALA A 168 -1.00 -14.45 17.35
CA ALA A 168 -2.20 -15.28 17.36
C ALA A 168 -3.19 -14.81 18.43
N ARG A 169 -2.72 -14.55 19.66
CA ARG A 169 -3.56 -14.02 20.73
C ARG A 169 -4.13 -12.64 20.39
N CYS A 170 -3.33 -11.76 19.78
CA CYS A 170 -3.81 -10.45 19.35
C CYS A 170 -4.90 -10.55 18.28
N PHE A 171 -4.71 -11.46 17.30
CA PHE A 171 -5.66 -11.67 16.20
C PHE A 171 -6.97 -12.30 16.68
N LEU A 172 -6.90 -13.26 17.61
CA LEU A 172 -8.06 -13.94 18.18
C LEU A 172 -8.69 -13.19 19.36
N ARG A 173 -8.25 -11.96 19.65
CA ARG A 173 -8.66 -11.22 20.85
C ARG A 173 -10.18 -11.11 21.00
N GLU A 174 -10.90 -10.86 19.91
CA GLU A 174 -12.37 -10.72 19.92
C GLU A 174 -13.10 -12.00 20.34
N LEU A 175 -12.44 -13.16 20.24
CA LEU A 175 -12.99 -14.46 20.61
C LEU A 175 -12.51 -14.91 22.01
N LEU A 176 -11.31 -14.50 22.41
CA LEU A 176 -10.68 -14.93 23.67
C LEU A 176 -10.97 -13.99 24.84
N GLU A 177 -11.14 -12.69 24.57
CA GLU A 177 -11.40 -11.68 25.59
C GLU A 177 -12.86 -11.21 25.50
N PRO A 178 -13.54 -10.95 26.63
CA PRO A 178 -14.84 -10.30 26.59
C PRO A 178 -14.70 -8.89 25.97
N PRO A 179 -15.75 -8.37 25.31
CA PRO A 179 -15.75 -7.02 24.79
C PRO A 179 -15.33 -6.02 25.86
N ARG A 180 -14.27 -5.26 25.60
CA ARG A 180 -13.77 -4.26 26.54
C ARG A 180 -14.81 -3.16 26.69
N GLN A 181 -15.15 -2.84 27.94
CA GLN A 181 -16.09 -1.77 28.25
C GLN A 181 -15.37 -0.43 28.34
N GLY A 182 -16.05 0.63 27.89
CA GLY A 182 -15.57 2.01 27.94
C GLY A 182 -15.09 2.56 26.60
N THR A 183 -14.73 3.85 26.59
CA THR A 183 -14.15 4.53 25.43
C THR A 183 -12.67 4.77 25.66
N PHE A 184 -11.86 4.46 24.66
CA PHE A 184 -10.43 4.79 24.69
C PHE A 184 -10.24 6.24 24.25
N ASP A 185 -9.77 7.10 25.16
CA ASP A 185 -9.46 8.49 24.82
C ASP A 185 -8.14 8.57 24.05
N PHE A 186 -8.21 8.20 22.76
CA PHE A 186 -7.06 8.24 21.85
C PHE A 186 -6.46 9.65 21.76
N MET A 187 -7.31 10.69 21.83
CA MET A 187 -6.85 12.10 21.75
C MET A 187 -6.20 12.57 23.06
N GLY A 188 -6.47 11.92 24.18
CA GLY A 188 -5.79 12.15 25.45
C GLY A 188 -4.35 11.62 25.52
N LEU A 189 -3.91 10.81 24.54
CA LEU A 189 -2.52 10.33 24.46
C LEU A 189 -1.55 11.48 24.13
N PRO A 190 -0.27 11.41 24.54
CA PRO A 190 0.77 12.28 23.99
C PRO A 190 0.92 12.10 22.46
N PRO A 191 1.24 13.17 21.70
CA PRO A 191 1.41 13.11 20.24
C PRO A 191 2.37 12.00 19.79
N GLU A 192 3.43 11.73 20.54
CA GLU A 192 4.45 10.72 20.21
C GLU A 192 3.88 9.29 20.25
N LEU A 193 2.93 9.04 21.16
CA LEU A 193 2.24 7.75 21.22
C LEU A 193 1.21 7.62 20.10
N ARG A 194 0.50 8.71 19.75
CA ARG A 194 -0.40 8.71 18.59
C ARG A 194 0.36 8.47 17.29
N GLU A 195 1.51 9.11 17.10
CA GLU A 195 2.38 8.89 15.94
C GLU A 195 2.83 7.42 15.83
N LYS A 196 3.21 6.78 16.94
CA LYS A 196 3.53 5.34 16.95
C LYS A 196 2.34 4.49 16.51
N ILE A 197 1.13 4.81 16.97
CA ILE A 197 -0.08 4.10 16.56
C ILE A 197 -0.36 4.34 15.08
N TYR A 198 -0.23 5.58 14.58
CA TYR A 198 -0.34 5.86 13.16
C TYR A 198 0.67 5.05 12.35
N LYS A 199 1.93 4.98 12.76
CA LYS A 199 2.94 4.16 12.09
C LYS A 199 2.54 2.68 12.03
N MET A 200 2.04 2.14 13.14
CA MET A 200 1.59 0.74 13.20
C MET A 200 0.41 0.43 12.27
N VAL A 201 -0.45 1.41 11.98
CA VAL A 201 -1.66 1.23 11.17
C VAL A 201 -1.47 1.64 9.71
N MET A 202 -0.60 2.62 9.47
CA MET A 202 -0.50 3.34 8.19
C MET A 202 0.81 3.13 7.46
N VAL A 203 1.85 2.61 8.10
CA VAL A 203 3.14 2.37 7.45
C VAL A 203 3.28 0.91 7.10
N TYR A 204 3.45 0.66 5.81
CA TYR A 204 3.52 -0.67 5.23
C TYR A 204 4.97 -1.02 4.89
N PRO A 205 5.29 -2.32 4.78
CA PRO A 205 6.61 -2.76 4.35
C PRO A 205 7.00 -2.15 2.99
N LYS A 206 8.28 -1.81 2.84
CA LYS A 206 8.85 -1.40 1.56
C LYS A 206 8.79 -2.56 0.55
N PRO A 207 8.63 -2.28 -0.76
CA PRO A 207 8.65 -0.98 -1.44
C PRO A 207 7.36 -0.16 -1.33
N GLY A 208 6.38 -0.58 -0.52
CA GLY A 208 5.13 0.13 -0.29
C GLY A 208 4.04 -0.23 -1.31
N PHE A 209 3.16 0.72 -1.58
CA PHE A 209 1.97 0.51 -2.38
C PHE A 209 2.28 0.44 -3.86
N THR A 210 1.76 -0.57 -4.55
CA THR A 210 1.86 -0.67 -6.01
C THR A 210 0.51 -0.45 -6.67
N ARG A 211 0.44 0.48 -7.62
CA ARG A 211 -0.68 0.67 -8.55
C ARG A 211 -0.20 0.38 -9.97
N ALA A 212 -0.58 -0.76 -10.52
CA ALA A 212 -0.20 -1.19 -11.87
C ALA A 212 -1.40 -1.80 -12.59
N ARG A 213 -1.53 -1.59 -13.91
CA ARG A 213 -2.44 -2.42 -14.71
C ARG A 213 -1.84 -3.81 -14.78
N HIS A 214 -2.61 -4.80 -14.40
CA HIS A 214 -2.32 -6.15 -14.83
C HIS A 214 -2.69 -6.23 -16.31
N VAL A 215 -1.68 -6.33 -17.17
CA VAL A 215 -1.84 -6.44 -18.63
C VAL A 215 -2.30 -7.85 -19.05
N ILE A 216 -2.60 -8.74 -18.09
CA ILE A 216 -2.61 -10.16 -18.38
C ILE A 216 -4.02 -10.74 -18.20
N PHE A 217 -4.48 -11.29 -19.32
CA PHE A 217 -5.73 -12.01 -19.61
C PHE A 217 -6.93 -11.19 -20.07
N ARG A 218 -7.63 -11.77 -21.06
CA ARG A 218 -8.78 -11.25 -21.81
C ARG A 218 -10.04 -10.99 -20.96
N ASN A 219 -9.98 -11.10 -19.64
CA ASN A 219 -11.05 -10.79 -18.69
C ASN A 219 -10.44 -10.60 -17.29
N PRO A 220 -9.72 -9.50 -17.02
CA PRO A 220 -9.29 -9.24 -15.66
C PRO A 220 -10.54 -9.03 -14.81
N ASP A 221 -10.61 -9.72 -13.67
CA ASP A 221 -11.60 -9.39 -12.64
C ASP A 221 -11.47 -7.89 -12.33
N VAL A 222 -12.54 -7.13 -12.60
CA VAL A 222 -12.57 -5.67 -12.47
C VAL A 222 -12.24 -5.28 -11.03
N GLU A 223 -12.56 -6.13 -10.05
CA GLU A 223 -12.21 -5.91 -8.65
C GLU A 223 -10.70 -5.98 -8.39
N PHE A 224 -9.92 -6.64 -9.24
CA PHE A 224 -8.48 -6.79 -9.07
C PHE A 224 -7.70 -5.57 -9.56
N LEU A 225 -8.23 -4.84 -10.54
CA LEU A 225 -7.56 -3.67 -11.13
C LEU A 225 -7.47 -2.46 -10.18
N ASP A 226 -8.34 -2.40 -9.18
CA ASP A 226 -8.36 -1.32 -8.18
C ASP A 226 -7.69 -1.71 -6.85
N LYS A 227 -7.18 -2.94 -6.72
CA LYS A 227 -6.55 -3.37 -5.47
C LYS A 227 -5.17 -2.74 -5.34
N THR A 228 -5.00 -1.99 -4.25
CA THR A 228 -3.67 -1.56 -3.82
C THR A 228 -2.96 -2.77 -3.22
N MET A 229 -1.80 -3.11 -3.77
CA MET A 229 -1.06 -4.29 -3.35
C MET A 229 0.27 -3.92 -2.71
N LEU A 230 0.71 -4.76 -1.77
CA LEU A 230 2.06 -4.73 -1.23
C LEU A 230 2.88 -5.83 -1.90
N ARG A 231 4.10 -5.49 -2.28
CA ARG A 231 5.09 -6.49 -2.68
C ARG A 231 5.67 -7.14 -1.41
N PRO A 232 6.00 -8.43 -1.41
CA PRO A 232 6.66 -9.06 -0.27
C PRO A 232 7.95 -8.33 0.10
N ARG A 233 8.29 -8.49 1.37
CA ARG A 233 9.34 -7.81 2.13
C ARG A 233 10.77 -7.98 1.59
N ASP A 234 10.96 -8.80 0.56
CA ASP A 234 12.28 -9.00 -0.03
C ASP A 234 12.61 -7.75 -0.85
N ASP A 235 13.24 -6.80 -0.15
CA ASP A 235 13.96 -5.62 -0.67
C ASP A 235 15.12 -6.02 -1.60
N VAL A 236 15.24 -7.30 -1.99
CA VAL A 236 16.08 -7.70 -3.10
C VAL A 236 15.63 -6.86 -4.28
N ASP A 237 16.53 -6.02 -4.76
CA ASP A 237 16.38 -5.22 -5.95
C ASP A 237 16.16 -6.17 -7.12
N VAL A 238 14.95 -6.71 -7.27
CA VAL A 238 14.63 -7.66 -8.34
C VAL A 238 14.91 -6.92 -9.62
N PRO A 239 16.03 -7.24 -10.30
CA PRO A 239 16.44 -6.52 -11.47
C PRO A 239 15.44 -6.92 -12.55
N THR A 240 15.06 -5.97 -13.38
CA THR A 240 14.16 -6.18 -14.51
C THR A 240 12.70 -6.44 -14.12
N PHE A 241 11.85 -5.48 -14.47
CA PHE A 241 10.42 -5.68 -14.61
C PHE A 241 10.21 -6.66 -15.77
N GLN A 242 10.44 -7.96 -15.56
CA GLN A 242 9.86 -8.94 -16.46
C GLN A 242 8.35 -8.84 -16.25
N ALA A 243 7.64 -8.44 -17.29
CA ALA A 243 6.18 -8.39 -17.34
C ALA A 243 5.54 -9.79 -17.28
N SER A 244 6.19 -10.77 -16.62
CA SER A 244 5.66 -12.11 -16.47
C SER A 244 4.54 -12.11 -15.43
N ALA A 245 3.44 -12.77 -15.79
CA ALA A 245 2.27 -13.00 -14.95
C ALA A 245 2.59 -13.66 -13.61
N GLU A 246 3.74 -14.34 -13.52
CA GLU A 246 4.19 -15.09 -12.35
C GLU A 246 4.46 -14.20 -11.13
N THR A 247 4.76 -12.91 -11.33
CA THR A 247 5.00 -12.00 -10.19
C THR A 247 3.71 -11.70 -9.40
N LEU A 248 2.52 -11.98 -9.94
CA LEU A 248 1.24 -11.71 -9.29
C LEU A 248 1.01 -12.54 -8.01
N ALA A 249 1.50 -13.78 -7.97
CA ALA A 249 1.26 -14.71 -6.87
C ALA A 249 1.81 -14.23 -5.51
N ASN A 250 2.62 -13.18 -5.53
CA ASN A 250 3.31 -12.65 -4.36
C ASN A 250 2.71 -11.38 -3.81
N TYR A 251 1.79 -10.74 -4.50
CA TYR A 251 1.23 -9.51 -4.00
C TYR A 251 0.27 -9.81 -2.86
N THR A 252 0.51 -9.17 -1.72
CA THR A 252 -0.40 -9.21 -0.59
C THR A 252 -1.47 -8.14 -0.82
N PRO A 253 -2.74 -8.52 -1.03
CA PRO A 253 -3.81 -7.55 -1.11
C PRO A 253 -3.93 -6.84 0.23
N VAL A 254 -3.96 -5.51 0.21
CA VAL A 254 -4.32 -4.71 1.39
C VAL A 254 -5.82 -4.53 1.39
N GLU A 255 -6.44 -4.52 2.58
CA GLU A 255 -7.81 -4.07 2.72
C GLU A 255 -8.00 -2.71 2.03
N LYS A 256 -9.21 -2.42 1.55
CA LYS A 256 -9.51 -1.19 0.78
C LYS A 256 -8.87 0.01 1.45
N LEU A 257 -7.88 0.61 0.80
CA LEU A 257 -7.10 1.74 1.33
C LEU A 257 -8.00 2.89 1.82
N ALA A 258 -9.20 3.01 1.24
CA ALA A 258 -10.26 3.90 1.69
C ALA A 258 -10.60 3.77 3.19
N LYS A 259 -10.56 2.57 3.77
CA LYS A 259 -10.82 2.34 5.20
C LYS A 259 -9.68 2.91 6.06
N THR A 260 -8.43 2.62 5.69
CA THR A 260 -7.24 3.17 6.36
C THR A 260 -7.20 4.70 6.24
N LEU A 261 -7.44 5.25 5.05
CA LEU A 261 -7.51 6.69 4.81
C LEU A 261 -8.73 7.35 5.45
N GLY A 262 -9.77 6.58 5.78
CA GLY A 262 -10.91 7.03 6.56
C GLY A 262 -10.51 7.63 7.92
N MET A 263 -9.41 7.14 8.52
CA MET A 263 -8.85 7.73 9.74
C MET A 263 -8.44 9.20 9.56
N LEU A 264 -7.92 9.58 8.37
CA LEU A 264 -7.52 10.96 8.08
C LEU A 264 -8.72 11.92 8.03
N ARG A 265 -9.95 11.40 8.03
CA ARG A 265 -11.19 12.19 7.96
C ARG A 265 -11.87 12.36 9.32
N VAL A 266 -11.35 11.75 10.39
CA VAL A 266 -11.98 11.76 11.72
C VAL A 266 -11.94 13.15 12.35
N SER A 267 -10.79 13.83 12.34
CA SER A 267 -10.63 15.20 12.84
C SER A 267 -9.48 15.91 12.14
N LYS A 268 -9.45 17.25 12.19
CA LYS A 268 -8.35 18.06 11.63
C LYS A 268 -7.01 17.74 12.28
N GLN A 269 -7.01 17.45 13.59
CA GLN A 269 -5.78 17.10 14.29
C GLN A 269 -5.24 15.74 13.82
N VAL A 270 -6.10 14.71 13.76
CA VAL A 270 -5.71 13.40 13.24
C VAL A 270 -5.23 13.51 11.80
N HIS A 271 -5.90 14.34 10.98
CA HIS A 271 -5.47 14.62 9.62
C HIS A 271 -4.02 15.14 9.56
N HIS A 272 -3.71 16.22 10.25
CA HIS A 272 -2.36 16.82 10.21
C HIS A 272 -1.28 15.94 10.83
N GLU A 273 -1.61 15.14 11.84
CA GLU A 273 -0.64 14.23 12.47
C GLU A 273 -0.38 12.97 11.62
N ALA A 274 -1.43 12.38 11.03
CA ALA A 274 -1.34 11.09 10.35
C ALA A 274 -1.03 11.19 8.84
N LEU A 275 -1.41 12.28 8.17
CA LEU A 275 -1.12 12.51 6.75
C LEU A 275 0.39 12.40 6.41
N PRO A 276 1.32 13.08 7.12
CA PRO A 276 2.75 12.94 6.85
C PRO A 276 3.30 11.56 7.23
N VAL A 277 2.67 10.85 8.18
CA VAL A 277 3.05 9.46 8.50
C VAL A 277 2.72 8.54 7.34
N PHE A 278 1.49 8.60 6.81
CA PHE A 278 1.07 7.76 5.69
C PHE A 278 1.82 8.12 4.41
N TYR A 279 1.70 9.34 3.90
CA TYR A 279 2.28 9.69 2.59
C TYR A 279 3.80 9.91 2.66
N GLY A 280 4.34 10.26 3.82
CA GLY A 280 5.76 10.57 3.97
C GLY A 280 6.66 9.38 4.29
N GLN A 281 6.11 8.28 4.81
CA GLN A 281 6.90 7.09 5.19
C GLN A 281 6.65 5.87 4.31
N ASN A 282 5.58 5.86 3.52
CA ASN A 282 5.33 4.80 2.54
C ASN A 282 5.96 5.13 1.18
N GLY A 283 6.39 4.07 0.47
CA GLY A 283 6.72 4.14 -0.95
C GLY A 283 5.49 3.98 -1.82
N PHE A 284 5.46 4.71 -2.93
CA PHE A 284 4.41 4.62 -3.94
C PHE A 284 5.01 4.19 -5.27
N ARG A 285 4.65 3.00 -5.72
CA ARG A 285 5.06 2.40 -6.98
C ARG A 285 3.94 2.45 -8.01
N PHE A 286 4.26 2.93 -9.19
CA PHE A 286 3.34 3.02 -10.32
C PHE A 286 3.86 2.16 -11.47
N GLY A 287 3.00 1.28 -11.98
CA GLY A 287 3.32 0.35 -13.05
C GLY A 287 3.44 1.00 -14.44
N THR A 288 3.03 2.26 -14.57
CA THR A 288 3.23 3.11 -15.76
C THR A 288 3.28 4.58 -15.36
N LEU A 289 3.75 5.44 -16.26
CA LEU A 289 3.69 6.89 -16.06
C LEU A 289 2.24 7.38 -16.01
N TYR A 290 1.34 6.78 -16.79
CA TYR A 290 -0.08 7.10 -16.78
C TYR A 290 -0.70 6.98 -15.37
N TYR A 291 -0.45 5.87 -14.66
CA TYR A 291 -1.01 5.67 -13.32
C TYR A 291 -0.47 6.63 -12.27
N PHE A 292 0.80 7.00 -12.41
CA PHE A 292 1.40 8.00 -11.55
C PHE A 292 0.70 9.36 -11.74
N LEU A 293 0.54 9.80 -12.98
CA LEU A 293 -0.11 11.07 -13.30
C LEU A 293 -1.59 11.09 -12.89
N ASP A 294 -2.32 10.01 -13.15
CA ASP A 294 -3.70 9.83 -12.72
C ASP A 294 -3.82 9.90 -11.18
N ALA A 295 -2.93 9.23 -10.45
CA ALA A 295 -2.91 9.28 -8.99
C ALA A 295 -2.68 10.71 -8.47
N LEU A 296 -1.78 11.48 -9.07
CA LEU A 296 -1.56 12.89 -8.71
C LEU A 296 -2.83 13.73 -8.96
N GLN A 297 -3.57 13.46 -10.03
CA GLN A 297 -4.83 14.16 -10.31
C GLN A 297 -5.88 13.93 -9.22
N LEU A 298 -5.88 12.77 -8.57
CA LEU A 298 -6.79 12.44 -7.47
C LEU A 298 -6.33 12.98 -6.10
N MET A 299 -5.07 13.37 -5.95
CA MET A 299 -4.52 13.88 -4.69
C MET A 299 -4.69 15.41 -4.55
N SER A 300 -4.86 15.87 -3.31
CA SER A 300 -4.81 17.30 -2.97
C SER A 300 -3.36 17.81 -3.01
N HIS A 301 -3.17 19.14 -3.06
CA HIS A 301 -1.82 19.73 -3.05
C HIS A 301 -1.06 19.38 -1.75
N GLU A 302 -1.75 19.44 -0.61
CA GLU A 302 -1.18 19.07 0.69
C GLU A 302 -0.71 17.61 0.70
N THR A 303 -1.53 16.68 0.18
CA THR A 303 -1.16 15.26 0.06
C THR A 303 0.08 15.07 -0.81
N ILE A 304 0.14 15.71 -1.99
CA ILE A 304 1.27 15.57 -2.93
C ILE A 304 2.58 16.01 -2.27
N GLN A 305 2.56 17.08 -1.47
CA GLN A 305 3.75 17.58 -0.77
C GLN A 305 4.28 16.61 0.30
N GLN A 306 3.42 15.73 0.82
CA GLN A 306 3.84 14.72 1.79
C GLN A 306 4.49 13.50 1.15
N VAL A 307 4.33 13.26 -0.15
CA VAL A 307 4.88 12.07 -0.83
C VAL A 307 6.41 12.15 -0.92
N ARG A 308 7.12 11.19 -0.32
CA ARG A 308 8.60 11.19 -0.24
C ARG A 308 9.30 10.11 -1.06
N ASP A 309 8.70 8.96 -1.29
CA ASP A 309 9.33 7.85 -2.04
C ASP A 309 8.41 7.43 -3.20
N VAL A 310 8.86 7.67 -4.42
CA VAL A 310 8.11 7.45 -5.65
C VAL A 310 8.90 6.56 -6.59
N ARG A 311 8.24 5.52 -7.10
CA ARG A 311 8.81 4.60 -8.08
C ARG A 311 7.88 4.53 -9.28
N VAL A 312 8.37 4.83 -10.48
CA VAL A 312 7.52 4.88 -11.67
C VAL A 312 8.16 4.02 -12.75
N VAL A 313 7.39 3.08 -13.30
CA VAL A 313 7.78 2.41 -14.53
C VAL A 313 7.50 3.35 -15.70
N VAL A 314 8.52 3.64 -16.49
CA VAL A 314 8.45 4.55 -17.64
C VAL A 314 8.60 3.71 -18.90
N GLN A 315 7.50 3.48 -19.60
CA GLN A 315 7.50 2.79 -20.88
C GLN A 315 7.49 3.79 -22.03
N TYR A 316 8.11 3.45 -23.15
CA TYR A 316 8.10 4.31 -24.34
C TYR A 316 6.67 4.57 -24.85
N VAL A 317 5.80 3.57 -24.78
CA VAL A 317 4.39 3.72 -25.19
C VAL A 317 3.64 4.77 -24.37
N ASP A 318 4.06 5.06 -23.14
CA ASP A 318 3.46 6.14 -22.33
C ASP A 318 3.72 7.52 -22.95
N LEU A 319 4.77 7.67 -23.78
CA LEU A 319 5.14 8.93 -24.44
C LEU A 319 4.34 9.17 -25.72
N SER A 320 4.03 8.09 -26.43
CA SER A 320 3.24 8.13 -27.67
C SER A 320 1.78 8.50 -27.43
N ARG A 321 1.26 8.24 -26.22
CA ARG A 321 -0.10 8.64 -25.86
C ARG A 321 -0.07 10.14 -25.57
N ASP A 322 -1.09 10.88 -26.01
CA ASP A 322 -1.31 12.29 -25.65
C ASP A 322 -1.73 12.44 -24.18
N ILE A 323 -0.97 11.82 -23.28
CA ILE A 323 -1.04 12.07 -21.85
C ILE A 323 -0.32 13.40 -21.68
N CYS A 324 -1.08 14.49 -21.72
CA CYS A 324 -0.57 15.79 -21.35
C CYS A 324 -0.71 15.90 -19.82
N PRO A 325 0.36 15.64 -19.03
CA PRO A 325 0.28 15.88 -17.59
C PRO A 325 -0.10 17.34 -17.38
N THR A 326 -1.02 17.63 -16.46
CA THR A 326 -1.19 19.00 -15.98
C THR A 326 0.09 19.37 -15.22
N PRO A 327 1.00 20.19 -15.79
CA PRO A 327 2.35 20.38 -15.24
C PRO A 327 2.32 20.95 -13.82
N VAL A 328 1.22 21.63 -13.50
CA VAL A 328 0.93 22.26 -12.21
C VAL A 328 0.98 21.28 -11.04
N LYS A 329 0.55 20.03 -11.19
CA LYS A 329 0.55 19.10 -10.05
C LYS A 329 1.92 18.49 -9.75
N LEU A 330 2.73 18.27 -10.79
CA LEU A 330 4.08 17.73 -10.62
C LEU A 330 5.01 18.71 -9.90
N SER A 331 4.79 20.02 -10.03
CA SER A 331 5.62 21.03 -9.36
C SER A 331 5.46 21.03 -7.84
N TYR A 332 4.34 20.55 -7.30
CA TYR A 332 4.14 20.37 -5.85
C TYR A 332 4.85 19.13 -5.29
N LEU A 333 5.26 18.20 -6.15
CA LEU A 333 5.95 16.99 -5.75
C LEU A 333 7.46 17.24 -5.67
N SER A 334 8.04 16.93 -4.51
CA SER A 334 9.48 17.03 -4.22
C SER A 334 9.91 15.78 -3.44
N PRO A 335 10.02 14.63 -4.13
CA PRO A 335 10.26 13.35 -3.47
C PRO A 335 11.70 13.32 -2.93
N VAL A 336 11.90 12.64 -1.81
CA VAL A 336 13.25 12.36 -1.30
C VAL A 336 13.91 11.30 -2.18
N ASN A 337 13.16 10.25 -2.55
CA ASN A 337 13.65 9.18 -3.42
C ASN A 337 12.73 9.08 -4.65
N LEU A 338 13.32 9.15 -5.84
CA LEU A 338 12.65 8.91 -7.12
C LEU A 338 13.36 7.78 -7.86
N VAL A 339 12.66 6.68 -8.09
CA VAL A 339 13.18 5.55 -8.88
C VAL A 339 12.41 5.47 -10.20
N LEU A 340 13.10 5.68 -11.31
CA LEU A 340 12.57 5.54 -12.66
C LEU A 340 12.96 4.16 -13.18
N ILE A 341 11.97 3.29 -13.37
CA ILE A 341 12.16 1.92 -13.83
C ILE A 341 11.89 1.90 -15.33
N VAL A 342 12.89 1.58 -16.12
CA VAL A 342 12.82 1.48 -17.58
C VAL A 342 12.91 0.00 -17.96
N PRO A 343 11.79 -0.65 -18.32
CA PRO A 343 11.81 -2.03 -18.77
C PRO A 343 12.68 -2.18 -20.03
N ARG A 344 13.39 -3.30 -20.11
CA ARG A 344 14.04 -3.77 -21.34
C ARG A 344 12.97 -4.42 -22.22
N ASP A 345 12.06 -3.61 -22.75
CA ASP A 345 10.99 -4.14 -23.58
C ASP A 345 11.56 -4.75 -24.88
N ASN A 346 10.95 -5.87 -25.31
CA ASN A 346 11.40 -6.68 -26.43
C ASN A 346 11.43 -5.86 -27.76
N PRO A 347 12.40 -6.11 -28.66
CA PRO A 347 12.92 -5.17 -29.65
C PRO A 347 12.04 -4.89 -30.88
N SER A 348 10.75 -5.23 -30.89
CA SER A 348 9.91 -4.90 -32.06
C SER A 348 9.82 -3.39 -32.29
N SER A 349 9.96 -2.57 -31.25
CA SER A 349 10.19 -1.12 -31.35
C SER A 349 11.65 -0.70 -31.16
N GLU A 350 12.51 -1.52 -30.53
CA GLU A 350 13.95 -1.22 -30.39
C GLU A 350 14.70 -1.25 -31.73
N GLN A 351 14.16 -1.87 -32.80
CA GLN A 351 14.74 -1.76 -34.15
C GLN A 351 14.82 -0.33 -34.69
N ILE A 352 14.10 0.63 -34.09
CA ILE A 352 14.18 2.06 -34.45
C ILE A 352 15.34 2.75 -33.69
N PHE A 353 15.85 2.17 -32.61
CA PHE A 353 16.88 2.73 -31.74
C PHE A 353 18.27 2.19 -32.11
N THR A 354 18.74 2.45 -33.33
CA THR A 354 20.15 2.21 -33.66
C THR A 354 21.01 3.32 -33.08
N SER A 355 22.22 2.99 -32.61
CA SER A 355 23.20 3.93 -32.03
C SER A 355 23.61 5.08 -32.95
N GLU A 356 23.20 5.04 -34.22
CA GLU A 356 23.48 6.06 -35.24
C GLU A 356 22.36 7.10 -35.40
N SER A 357 21.20 6.96 -34.74
CA SER A 357 20.16 8.00 -34.71
C SER A 357 20.61 9.17 -33.82
N LYS A 358 21.62 9.92 -34.28
CA LYS A 358 22.27 11.01 -33.56
C LYS A 358 21.35 12.19 -33.22
N GLU A 359 20.20 12.26 -33.86
CA GLU A 359 19.17 13.26 -33.60
C GLU A 359 17.82 12.56 -33.75
N MET A 360 17.42 11.78 -32.75
CA MET A 360 15.99 11.51 -32.60
C MET A 360 15.32 12.86 -32.34
N ASP A 361 14.49 13.30 -33.28
CA ASP A 361 13.58 14.43 -33.11
C ASP A 361 12.52 14.04 -32.07
N PHE A 362 12.94 13.99 -30.80
CA PHE A 362 12.07 13.85 -29.66
C PHE A 362 11.26 15.14 -29.53
N ALA A 363 10.33 15.37 -30.46
CA ALA A 363 9.20 16.26 -30.23
C ALA A 363 8.49 15.88 -28.91
N ASP A 364 8.59 14.60 -28.52
CA ASP A 364 8.16 14.01 -27.25
C ASP A 364 9.12 14.22 -26.06
N GLY A 365 10.36 14.69 -26.27
CA GLY A 365 11.27 15.07 -25.18
C GLY A 365 10.69 16.19 -24.32
N ARG A 366 9.85 17.04 -24.92
CA ARG A 366 9.03 18.02 -24.20
C ARG A 366 8.03 17.36 -23.24
N LYS A 367 7.47 16.19 -23.58
CA LYS A 367 6.56 15.44 -22.69
C LYS A 367 7.30 14.89 -21.47
N LEU A 368 8.56 14.49 -21.66
CA LEU A 368 9.44 14.01 -20.58
C LEU A 368 10.08 15.12 -19.74
N ARG A 369 10.03 16.37 -20.20
CA ARG A 369 10.60 17.49 -19.45
C ARG A 369 10.03 17.60 -18.05
N CYS A 370 8.74 17.33 -17.86
CA CYS A 370 8.12 17.33 -16.54
C CYS A 370 8.70 16.27 -15.58
N LEU A 371 9.16 15.12 -16.11
CA LEU A 371 9.84 14.07 -15.35
C LEU A 371 11.29 14.44 -15.05
N ILE A 372 11.99 15.06 -16.01
CA ILE A 372 13.33 15.60 -15.78
C ILE A 372 13.27 16.68 -14.68
N ASP A 373 12.31 17.61 -14.76
CA ASP A 373 12.10 18.64 -13.74
C ASP A 373 11.77 18.01 -12.37
N LEU A 374 10.96 16.95 -12.34
CA LEU A 374 10.68 16.20 -11.11
C LEU A 374 11.94 15.55 -10.54
N ALA A 375 12.76 14.92 -11.38
CA ALA A 375 14.00 14.30 -10.97
C ALA A 375 15.00 15.33 -10.44
N GLN A 376 15.08 16.53 -11.02
CA GLN A 376 15.90 17.61 -10.50
C GLN A 376 15.48 18.09 -9.10
N ARG A 377 14.18 18.01 -8.77
CA ARG A 377 13.67 18.32 -7.42
C ARG A 377 13.88 17.19 -6.42
N ALA A 378 14.13 15.97 -6.89
CA ALA A 378 14.30 14.82 -6.03
C ALA A 378 15.68 14.85 -5.35
N ARG A 379 15.76 14.47 -4.07
CA ARG A 379 17.04 14.41 -3.36
C ARG A 379 17.92 13.26 -3.86
N HIS A 380 17.30 12.14 -4.18
CA HIS A 380 17.94 10.96 -4.73
C HIS A 380 17.15 10.49 -5.95
N VAL A 381 17.84 10.32 -7.07
CA VAL A 381 17.29 9.81 -8.33
C VAL A 381 18.05 8.55 -8.71
N GLU A 382 17.30 7.51 -9.03
CA GLU A 382 17.83 6.25 -9.53
C GLU A 382 17.10 5.87 -10.83
N VAL A 383 17.85 5.48 -11.86
CA VAL A 383 17.29 4.94 -13.10
C VAL A 383 17.65 3.46 -13.19
N LYS A 384 16.65 2.58 -13.05
CA LYS A 384 16.81 1.13 -13.15
C LYS A 384 16.45 0.64 -14.54
N GLY A 385 17.31 -0.17 -15.15
CA GLY A 385 17.14 -0.70 -16.51
C GLY A 385 18.38 -0.48 -17.37
N ASP A 386 18.70 -1.43 -18.23
CA ASP A 386 19.92 -1.51 -19.06
C ASP A 386 19.64 -1.36 -20.57
N GLY A 387 18.48 -0.83 -20.95
CA GLY A 387 18.12 -0.56 -22.35
C GLY A 387 18.49 0.85 -22.83
N VAL A 388 18.42 1.07 -24.15
CA VAL A 388 18.76 2.35 -24.82
C VAL A 388 17.99 3.53 -24.22
N PHE A 389 16.70 3.34 -23.89
CA PHE A 389 15.88 4.38 -23.28
C PHE A 389 16.36 4.73 -21.86
N GLY A 390 16.84 3.75 -21.09
CA GLY A 390 17.42 3.96 -19.77
C GLY A 390 18.72 4.76 -19.85
N ASP A 391 19.59 4.45 -20.81
CA ASP A 391 20.84 5.19 -21.06
C ASP A 391 20.57 6.63 -21.51
N TRP A 392 19.61 6.81 -22.42
CA TRP A 392 19.17 8.14 -22.84
C TRP A 392 18.66 8.96 -21.66
N LEU A 393 17.80 8.37 -20.81
CA LEU A 393 17.24 9.06 -19.65
C LEU A 393 18.32 9.46 -18.64
N ARG A 394 19.31 8.57 -18.39
CA ARG A 394 20.48 8.88 -17.56
C ARG A 394 21.25 10.07 -18.12
N LYS A 395 21.55 10.05 -19.42
CA LYS A 395 22.27 11.14 -20.10
C LYS A 395 21.52 12.47 -20.02
N GLU A 396 20.21 12.49 -20.23
CA GLU A 396 19.39 13.71 -20.10
C GLU A 396 19.41 14.26 -18.67
N LEU A 397 19.32 13.39 -17.66
CA LEU A 397 19.40 13.81 -16.26
C LEU A 397 20.77 14.41 -15.93
N GLU A 398 21.86 13.81 -16.41
CA GLU A 398 23.23 14.32 -16.25
C GLU A 398 23.39 15.70 -16.91
N MET A 399 22.95 15.85 -18.16
CA MET A 399 23.02 17.13 -18.88
C MET A 399 22.21 18.21 -18.15
N SER A 400 21.02 17.87 -17.65
CA SER A 400 20.16 18.80 -16.90
C SER A 400 20.77 19.21 -15.55
N GLN A 401 21.52 18.31 -14.88
CA GLN A 401 22.25 18.64 -13.66
C GLN A 401 23.44 19.57 -13.94
N ILE A 402 24.18 19.34 -15.04
CA ILE A 402 25.29 20.21 -15.45
C ILE A 402 24.76 21.61 -15.78
N ALA A 403 23.69 21.71 -16.56
CA ALA A 403 23.06 22.99 -16.91
C ALA A 403 22.63 23.78 -15.65
N GLY A 404 22.07 23.10 -14.64
CA GLY A 404 21.69 23.72 -13.37
C GLY A 404 22.88 24.27 -12.58
N LYS A 405 24.03 23.58 -12.58
CA LYS A 405 25.26 24.05 -11.90
C LYS A 405 25.83 25.31 -12.55
N VAL A 406 25.88 25.36 -13.88
CA VAL A 406 26.38 26.53 -14.63
C VAL A 406 25.55 27.78 -14.34
N ILE A 407 24.23 27.65 -14.30
CA ILE A 407 23.32 28.78 -13.97
C ILE A 407 23.52 29.23 -12.52
N GLY A 408 23.68 28.29 -11.58
CA GLY A 408 23.90 28.59 -10.16
C GLY A 408 25.22 29.31 -9.86
N GLU A 409 26.27 29.05 -10.64
CA GLU A 409 27.58 29.74 -10.51
C GLU A 409 27.55 31.14 -11.12
N GLN A 410 26.91 31.31 -12.29
CA GLN A 410 26.75 32.63 -12.91
C GLN A 410 25.88 33.57 -12.06
N GLY A 411 24.86 33.05 -11.38
CA GLY A 411 24.02 33.84 -10.47
C GLY A 411 24.73 34.33 -9.19
N LYS A 412 25.89 33.76 -8.83
CA LYS A 412 26.69 34.20 -7.68
C LYS A 412 27.80 35.20 -8.03
N SER A 413 28.17 35.31 -9.31
CA SER A 413 29.36 36.06 -9.74
C SER A 413 29.12 37.55 -10.03
N THR A 414 27.90 38.06 -9.90
CA THR A 414 27.57 39.47 -10.20
C THR A 414 26.62 40.12 -9.19
N MET A 415 26.73 39.79 -7.91
CA MET A 415 26.32 40.79 -6.90
C MET A 415 27.47 41.80 -6.80
N PRO A 416 27.28 43.06 -7.25
CA PRO A 416 28.24 44.11 -6.92
C PRO A 416 28.33 44.20 -5.40
N ASP A 417 29.56 44.26 -4.88
CA ASP A 417 29.80 44.53 -3.46
C ASP A 417 28.91 45.71 -3.04
N ALA A 418 28.00 45.45 -2.11
CA ALA A 418 27.21 46.50 -1.50
C ALA A 418 28.19 47.39 -0.74
N ASP A 419 28.46 48.55 -1.34
CA ASP A 419 29.33 49.59 -0.80
C ASP A 419 28.84 49.95 0.62
N PRO A 420 29.62 49.69 1.68
CA PRO A 420 29.17 49.89 3.06
C PRO A 420 29.11 51.37 3.49
N TYR A 421 29.20 52.32 2.56
CA TYR A 421 29.34 53.76 2.83
C TYR A 421 28.12 54.62 2.47
N LEU A 422 26.89 54.16 2.71
CA LEU A 422 25.69 55.02 2.58
C LEU A 422 24.68 54.81 3.72
N LEU A 423 25.13 54.96 4.97
CA LEU A 423 24.24 55.26 6.11
C LEU A 423 24.87 56.36 6.98
N ALA A 424 24.80 57.59 6.48
CA ALA A 424 24.75 58.79 7.30
C ALA A 424 23.84 59.79 6.56
N GLU A 425 22.93 60.41 7.31
CA GLU A 425 21.91 61.40 6.89
C GLU A 425 20.57 60.84 6.39
N SER A 426 19.69 60.48 7.34
CA SER A 426 18.36 61.10 7.52
C SER A 426 17.77 60.78 8.89
#